data_AF-A0A7M1S5M7-F1
#
_entry.id   AF-A0A7M1S5M7-F1
#
_cell.length_a   1.000
_cell.length_b   1.000
_cell.length_c   1.000
_cell.angle_alpha   90.00
_cell.angle_beta   90.00
_cell.angle_gamma   90.00
#
_symmetry.space_group_name_H-M   'P 1'
#
loop_
_entity.id
_entity.type
_entity.pdbx_description
1 polymer ?
#
loop_
_entity_poly.entity_id
_entity_poly.type
_entity_poly.pdbx_seq_one_letter_code
_entity_poly.pdbx_strand_id
1 'polypeptide(L)'
;MRFENRTLGFVINFLLGVAWAVMLIGALTSFLSFYESSILFAVISALIGATPGLLGVLALEYFITDKEKLSELKKQTKLLEKLADQKEG
;
A
#
# COMPACT_ATOMS: atom_id res chain seq x y z
N MET A 1 8.88 12.76 4.04
CA MET A 1 9.14 11.33 3.76
C MET A 1 8.55 10.52 4.91
N ARG A 2 7.61 9.62 4.62
CA ARG A 2 6.69 8.96 5.58
C ARG A 2 7.37 7.99 6.57
N PHE A 3 8.65 7.67 6.34
CA PHE A 3 9.42 6.71 7.12
C PHE A 3 10.73 7.30 7.67
N GLU A 4 11.09 6.85 8.87
CA GLU A 4 12.35 7.18 9.55
C GLU A 4 13.58 6.62 8.80
N ASN A 5 13.42 5.47 8.14
CA ASN A 5 14.44 4.89 7.26
C ASN A 5 14.18 5.26 5.79
N ARG A 6 15.05 6.11 5.24
CA ARG A 6 14.97 6.64 3.87
C ARG A 6 14.95 5.54 2.79
N THR A 7 15.75 4.49 2.96
CA THR A 7 15.85 3.39 1.98
C THR A 7 14.60 2.52 2.01
N LEU A 8 14.11 2.18 3.20
CA LEU A 8 12.89 1.39 3.35
C LEU A 8 11.67 2.13 2.76
N GLY A 9 11.55 3.43 3.05
CA GLY A 9 10.46 4.24 2.51
C GLY A 9 10.50 4.37 0.99
N PHE A 10 11.70 4.46 0.40
CA PHE A 10 11.86 4.42 -1.05
C PHE A 10 11.37 3.09 -1.64
N VAL A 11 11.83 1.97 -1.08
CA VAL A 11 11.48 0.62 -1.57
C VAL A 11 9.97 0.38 -1.49
N ILE A 12 9.34 0.72 -0.36
CA ILE A 12 7.89 0.51 -0.19
C ILE A 12 7.08 1.40 -1.16
N ASN A 13 7.47 2.66 -1.33
CA ASN A 13 6.78 3.55 -2.29
C ASN A 13 6.98 3.09 -3.74
N PHE A 14 8.16 2.59 -4.08
CA PHE A 14 8.42 2.00 -5.40
C PHE A 14 7.55 0.77 -5.64
N LEU A 15 7.52 -0.17 -4.68
CA LEU A 15 6.67 -1.36 -4.72
C LEU A 15 5.19 -1.00 -4.84
N LEU A 16 4.73 0.04 -4.15
CA LEU A 16 3.35 0.51 -4.25
C LEU A 16 3.04 1.00 -5.68
N GLY A 17 3.95 1.77 -6.27
CA GLY A 17 3.86 2.19 -7.67
C GLY A 17 3.83 1.00 -8.64
N VAL A 18 4.68 -0.01 -8.41
CA VAL A 18 4.68 -1.25 -9.20
C VAL A 18 3.35 -2.00 -9.06
N ALA A 19 2.79 -2.10 -7.85
CA ALA A 19 1.50 -2.76 -7.65
C ALA A 19 0.36 -2.07 -8.40
N TRP A 20 0.34 -0.72 -8.40
CA TRP A 20 -0.59 0.06 -9.22
C TRP A 20 -0.39 -0.17 -10.73
N ALA A 21 0.86 -0.23 -11.20
CA ALA A 21 1.16 -0.52 -12.60
C ALA A 21 0.71 -1.94 -13.00
N VAL A 22 0.98 -2.94 -12.16
CA VAL A 22 0.53 -4.33 -12.38
C VAL A 22 -0.99 -4.41 -12.43
N MET A 23 -1.70 -3.68 -11.56
CA MET A 23 -3.16 -3.59 -11.60
C MET A 23 -3.65 -3.04 -12.94
N LEU A 24 -3.13 -1.88 -13.36
CA LEU A 24 -3.56 -1.22 -14.60
C LEU A 24 -3.23 -2.07 -15.83
N ILE A 25 -2.00 -2.58 -15.90
CA ILE A 25 -1.54 -3.42 -17.01
C ILE A 25 -2.39 -4.69 -17.04
N GLY A 26 -2.56 -5.39 -15.92
CA GLY A 26 -3.36 -6.61 -15.85
C GLY A 26 -4.81 -6.39 -16.27
N ALA A 27 -5.45 -5.30 -15.82
CA ALA A 27 -6.80 -4.95 -16.24
C ALA A 27 -6.88 -4.69 -17.75
N LEU A 28 -5.96 -3.89 -18.28
CA LEU A 28 -5.94 -3.49 -19.68
C LEU A 28 -5.64 -4.68 -20.60
N THR A 29 -4.65 -5.50 -20.27
CA THR A 29 -4.28 -6.68 -21.07
C THR A 29 -5.40 -7.70 -21.09
N SER A 30 -6.07 -7.94 -19.96
CA SER A 30 -7.22 -8.83 -19.92
C SER A 30 -8.38 -8.28 -20.74
N PHE A 31 -8.70 -7.00 -20.59
CA PHE A 31 -9.76 -6.36 -21.39
C PHE A 31 -9.49 -6.51 -22.90
N LEU A 32 -8.29 -6.14 -23.36
CA LEU A 32 -7.92 -6.19 -24.78
C LEU A 32 -7.87 -7.62 -25.32
N SER A 33 -7.61 -8.63 -24.48
CA SER A 33 -7.61 -10.03 -24.91
C SER A 33 -9.02 -10.57 -25.20
N PHE A 34 -10.05 -9.98 -24.59
CA PHE A 34 -11.42 -10.51 -24.64
C PHE A 34 -12.45 -9.52 -25.22
N TYR A 35 -12.06 -8.28 -25.55
CA TYR A 35 -12.97 -7.26 -26.08
C TYR A 35 -13.64 -7.68 -27.39
N GLU A 36 -12.95 -8.44 -28.23
CA GLU A 36 -13.48 -8.93 -29.52
C GLU A 36 -14.57 -10.00 -29.34
N SER A 37 -14.51 -10.75 -28.24
CA SER A 37 -15.47 -11.82 -27.97
C SER A 37 -16.77 -11.27 -27.40
N SER A 38 -16.69 -10.49 -26.33
CA SER A 38 -17.85 -9.85 -25.71
C SER A 38 -17.40 -8.76 -24.76
N ILE A 39 -18.00 -7.58 -24.88
CA ILE A 39 -17.71 -6.45 -23.99
C ILE A 39 -17.95 -6.79 -22.51
N LEU A 40 -19.00 -7.55 -22.21
CA LEU A 40 -19.35 -7.92 -20.83
C LEU A 40 -18.30 -8.87 -20.25
N PHE A 41 -17.88 -9.86 -21.05
CA PHE A 41 -16.83 -10.79 -20.65
C PHE A 41 -15.47 -10.09 -20.50
N ALA A 42 -15.16 -9.14 -21.38
CA ALA A 42 -13.94 -8.34 -21.30
C ALA A 42 -13.86 -7.53 -19.99
N VAL A 43 -14.95 -6.89 -19.57
CA VAL A 43 -15.03 -6.15 -18.30
C VAL A 43 -14.80 -7.07 -17.10
N ILE A 44 -15.43 -8.25 -17.08
CA ILE A 44 -15.23 -9.23 -16.00
C ILE A 44 -13.76 -9.69 -15.97
N SER A 45 -13.20 -9.99 -17.14
CA SER A 45 -11.79 -10.41 -17.24
C SER A 45 -10.83 -9.31 -16.78
N ALA A 46 -11.14 -8.04 -17.05
CA ALA A 46 -10.36 -6.90 -16.61
C ALA A 46 -10.34 -6.77 -15.09
N LEU A 47 -11.49 -6.98 -14.44
CA LEU A 47 -11.57 -7.01 -12.97
C LEU A 47 -10.72 -8.15 -12.38
N ILE A 48 -10.78 -9.33 -12.98
CA ILE A 48 -9.95 -10.47 -12.58
C ILE A 48 -8.46 -10.15 -12.82
N GLY A 49 -8.12 -9.57 -13.96
CA GLY A 49 -6.76 -9.16 -14.32
C GLY A 49 -6.18 -8.07 -13.40
N ALA A 50 -7.01 -7.19 -12.87
CA ALA A 50 -6.62 -6.17 -11.89
C ALA A 50 -6.32 -6.75 -10.51
N THR A 51 -6.87 -7.93 -10.20
CA THR A 51 -6.88 -8.50 -8.84
C THR A 51 -5.48 -8.71 -8.25
N PRO A 52 -4.48 -9.28 -8.96
CA PRO A 52 -3.15 -9.46 -8.41
C PRO A 52 -2.49 -8.13 -7.99
N GLY A 53 -2.66 -7.08 -8.80
CA GLY A 53 -2.15 -5.75 -8.49
C GLY A 53 -2.85 -5.11 -7.30
N LEU A 54 -4.19 -5.23 -7.23
CA LEU A 54 -4.98 -4.74 -6.09
C LEU A 54 -4.62 -5.43 -4.77
N LEU A 55 -4.40 -6.75 -4.79
CA LEU A 55 -3.93 -7.48 -3.61
C LEU A 55 -2.55 -6.97 -3.17
N GLY A 56 -1.66 -6.68 -4.12
CA GLY A 56 -0.37 -6.05 -3.84
C GLY A 56 -0.49 -4.68 -3.20
N VAL A 57 -1.37 -3.81 -3.73
CA VAL A 57 -1.64 -2.48 -3.15
C VAL A 57 -2.16 -2.61 -1.72
N LEU A 58 -3.15 -3.47 -1.48
CA LEU A 58 -3.71 -3.72 -0.15
C LEU A 58 -2.66 -4.19 0.85
N ALA A 59 -1.84 -5.17 0.47
CA ALA A 59 -0.80 -5.71 1.34
C ALA A 59 0.25 -4.64 1.70
N LEU A 60 0.65 -3.82 0.73
CA LEU A 60 1.60 -2.74 0.96
C LEU A 60 1.02 -1.63 1.83
N GLU A 61 -0.21 -1.18 1.56
CA GLU A 61 -0.86 -0.16 2.40
C GLU A 61 -1.06 -0.64 3.84
N TYR A 62 -1.40 -1.93 4.03
CA TYR A 62 -1.46 -2.52 5.36
C TYR A 62 -0.10 -2.45 6.07
N PHE A 63 0.97 -2.85 5.38
CA PHE A 63 2.33 -2.80 5.95
C PHE A 63 2.76 -1.38 6.30
N ILE A 64 2.45 -0.40 5.44
CA ILE A 64 2.81 0.99 5.72
C ILE A 64 2.05 1.50 6.96
N THR A 65 0.74 1.24 7.01
CA THR A 65 -0.12 1.67 8.12
C THR A 65 0.36 1.10 9.45
N ASP A 66 0.77 -0.17 9.48
CA ASP A 66 1.33 -0.81 10.68
C ASP A 66 2.63 -0.13 11.15
N LYS A 67 3.52 0.21 10.21
CA LYS A 67 4.77 0.93 10.54
C LYS A 67 4.52 2.33 11.07
N GLU A 68 3.55 3.05 10.53
CA GLU A 68 3.15 4.37 11.03
C GLU A 68 2.58 4.29 12.44
N LYS A 69 1.68 3.33 12.67
CA LYS A 69 1.10 3.08 14.00
C LYS A 69 2.19 2.80 15.04
N LEU A 70 3.19 1.98 14.70
CA LEU A 70 4.32 1.72 15.59
C LEU A 70 5.16 2.97 15.87
N SER A 71 5.41 3.80 14.85
CA SER A 71 6.15 5.06 15.01
C SER A 71 5.39 6.03 15.92
N GLU A 72 4.07 6.11 15.75
CA GLU A 72 3.21 6.97 16.57
C GLU A 72 3.17 6.50 18.03
N LEU A 73 3.01 5.20 18.27
CA LEU A 73 3.06 4.63 19.63
C LEU A 73 4.38 4.96 20.34
N LYS A 74 5.53 4.84 19.66
CA LYS A 74 6.83 5.22 20.24
C LYS A 74 6.90 6.71 20.61
N LYS A 75 6.34 7.58 19.76
CA LYS A 75 6.27 9.02 20.05
C LYS A 75 5.40 9.30 21.27
N GLN A 76 4.26 8.62 21.39
CA GLN A 76 3.36 8.74 22.53
C GLN A 76 4.02 8.25 23.83
N THR A 77 4.70 7.10 23.82
CA THR A 77 5.45 6.58 24.99
C THR A 77 6.49 7.59 25.46
N LYS A 78 7.29 8.14 24.53
CA LYS A 78 8.29 9.15 24.87
C LYS A 78 7.68 10.44 25.44
N LEU A 79 6.47 10.79 25.01
CA LEU A 79 5.75 11.95 25.55
C LEU A 79 5.28 11.67 26.99
N LEU A 80 4.76 10.46 27.24
CA LEU A 80 4.31 10.03 28.56
C LEU A 80 5.45 9.96 29.57
N GLU A 81 6.62 9.44 29.17
CA GLU A 81 7.84 9.42 30.00
C GLU A 81 8.23 10.82 30.43
N LYS A 82 8.27 11.78 29.50
CA LYS A 82 8.57 13.19 29.83
C LYS A 82 7.58 13.81 30.81
N LEU A 83 6.29 13.49 30.68
CA LEU A 83 5.27 13.99 31.58
C LEU A 83 5.37 13.37 32.97
N ALA A 84 5.78 12.11 33.07
CA ALA A 84 6.04 11.44 34.34
C ALA A 84 7.24 12.07 35.07
N ASP A 85 8.37 12.26 34.37
CA ASP A 85 9.58 12.88 34.92
C ASP A 85 9.31 14.32 35.41
N GLN A 86 8.47 15.09 34.70
CA GLN A 86 8.09 16.44 35.11
C GLN A 86 7.17 16.50 36.34
N LYS A 87 6.51 15.39 36.69
CA LYS A 87 5.59 15.31 37.82
C LYS A 87 6.26 14.88 39.11
N GLU A 88 7.39 14.17 39.01
CA GLU A 88 8.19 13.69 40.16
C GLU A 88 9.31 14.67 40.55
N GLY A 89 9.56 15.70 39.74
CA GLY A 89 10.52 16.79 40.01
C GLY A 89 9.94 18.03 40.68
#